data_AF-Q9XG81-F1
#
_entry.id   AF-Q9XG81-F1
#
_cell.length_a   1.000
_cell.length_b   1.000
_cell.length_c   1.000
_cell.angle_alpha   90.00
_cell.angle_beta   90.00
_cell.angle_gamma   90.00
#
_symmetry.space_group_name_H-M   'P 1'
#
loop_
_entity.id
_entity.type
_entity.pdbx_description
1 polymer ?
#
loop_
_entity_poly.entity_id
_entity_poly.type
_entity_poly.pdbx_seq_one_letter_code
_entity_poly.pdbx_strand_id
1 'polypeptide(L)'
;MRFFLKLAPRCSVLLLLLLVTASRGLNIGDLLGSTPAKDQGCSRTCESQFCTIAPLLRYGKYCGILYSGCPGERPCDALDACCMVHDHCVDTHNDDYLNTMCNENLLSCIDRVSGATFPGNKCNVGQTASVIRGVIETAVFAGKILHKRDDGQ
;
A
#
# COMPACT_ATOMS: atom_id res chain seq x y z
N MET A 1 3.44 46.60 26.79
CA MET A 1 2.88 47.06 25.50
C MET A 1 2.32 45.85 24.76
N ARG A 2 0.98 45.72 24.65
CA ARG A 2 0.35 44.65 23.85
C ARG A 2 0.24 45.15 22.41
N PHE A 3 1.12 44.68 21.53
CA PHE A 3 1.02 44.92 20.09
C PHE A 3 -0.12 44.07 19.53
N PHE A 4 -1.28 44.71 19.31
CA PHE A 4 -2.33 44.12 18.48
C PHE A 4 -1.98 44.34 17.01
N LEU A 5 -1.40 43.32 16.36
CA LEU A 5 -1.31 43.29 14.90
C LEU A 5 -2.74 43.32 14.33
N LYS A 6 -3.16 44.44 13.75
CA LYS A 6 -4.40 44.53 12.98
C LYS A 6 -4.19 43.81 11.64
N LEU A 7 -4.46 42.51 11.62
CA LEU A 7 -4.47 41.74 10.39
C LEU A 7 -5.64 42.21 9.52
N ALA A 8 -5.37 42.68 8.30
CA ALA A 8 -6.40 43.14 7.38
C ALA A 8 -7.42 42.01 7.11
N PRO A 9 -8.72 42.31 6.93
CA PRO A 9 -9.76 41.30 6.73
C PRO A 9 -9.46 40.39 5.52
N ARG A 10 -8.78 40.92 4.49
CA ARG A 10 -8.32 40.14 3.33
C ARG A 10 -7.22 39.12 3.69
N CYS A 11 -6.31 39.44 4.60
CA CYS A 11 -5.31 38.49 5.10
C CYS A 11 -5.92 37.42 5.99
N SER A 12 -6.96 37.75 6.76
CA SER A 12 -7.69 36.77 7.58
C SER A 12 -8.40 35.73 6.72
N VAL A 13 -9.07 36.15 5.65
CA VAL A 13 -9.75 35.24 4.72
C VAL A 13 -8.75 34.36 3.96
N LEU A 14 -7.63 34.92 3.49
CA LEU A 14 -6.59 34.14 2.81
C LEU A 14 -5.95 33.11 3.74
N LEU A 15 -5.67 33.47 5.00
CA LEU A 15 -5.14 32.55 6.00
C LEU A 15 -6.16 31.44 6.32
N LEU A 16 -7.45 31.77 6.42
CA LEU A 16 -8.51 30.78 6.62
C LEU A 16 -8.59 29.81 5.43
N LEU A 17 -8.52 30.31 4.20
CA LEU A 17 -8.50 29.48 3.00
C LEU A 17 -7.30 28.54 2.97
N LEU A 18 -6.10 29.05 3.30
CA LEU A 18 -4.88 28.23 3.39
C LEU A 18 -4.97 27.17 4.49
N LEU A 19 -5.56 27.49 5.65
CA LEU A 19 -5.78 26.52 6.73
C LEU A 19 -6.80 25.45 6.35
N VAL A 20 -7.87 25.83 5.66
CA VAL A 20 -8.91 24.90 5.19
C VAL A 20 -8.36 23.98 4.09
N THR A 21 -7.57 24.49 3.15
CA THR A 21 -6.96 23.64 2.12
C THR A 21 -5.83 22.78 2.67
N ALA A 22 -5.07 23.24 3.67
CA ALA A 22 -4.04 22.44 4.33
C ALA A 22 -4.59 21.22 5.08
N SER A 23 -5.87 21.23 5.48
CA SER A 23 -6.51 20.09 6.15
C SER A 23 -6.83 18.92 5.20
N ARG A 24 -6.75 19.12 3.88
CA ARG A 24 -6.86 18.04 2.91
C ARG A 24 -5.46 17.52 2.61
N GLY A 25 -5.11 16.35 3.15
CA GLY A 25 -3.87 15.68 2.83
C GLY A 25 -3.78 15.46 1.31
N LEU A 26 -2.70 15.92 0.69
CA LEU A 26 -2.44 15.71 -0.73
C LEU A 26 -2.05 14.25 -0.95
N ASN A 27 -2.85 13.49 -1.70
CA ASN A 27 -2.45 12.16 -2.15
C ASN A 27 -1.49 12.32 -3.33
N ILE A 28 -0.27 11.75 -3.25
CA ILE A 28 0.73 11.89 -4.31
C ILE A 28 0.22 11.29 -5.63
N GLY A 29 -0.70 10.32 -5.56
CA GLY A 29 -1.37 9.74 -6.73
C GLY A 29 -2.14 10.77 -7.56
N ASP A 30 -2.71 11.82 -6.93
CA ASP A 30 -3.48 12.86 -7.62
C ASP A 30 -2.61 13.72 -8.55
N LEU A 31 -1.28 13.75 -8.31
CA LEU A 31 -0.33 14.47 -9.15
C LEU A 31 0.02 13.73 -10.44
N LEU A 32 -0.27 12.42 -10.53
CA LEU A 32 0.02 11.61 -11.71
C LEU A 32 -0.95 11.87 -12.88
N GLY A 33 -1.89 12.80 -12.70
CA GLY A 33 -2.91 13.16 -13.68
C GLY A 33 -4.25 12.47 -13.39
N SER A 34 -5.16 12.52 -14.37
CA SER A 34 -6.42 11.76 -14.34
C SER A 34 -6.16 10.34 -13.86
N THR A 35 -7.01 9.83 -12.96
CA THR A 35 -7.01 8.43 -12.47
C THR A 35 -6.44 7.51 -13.55
N PRO A 36 -5.27 6.88 -13.33
CA PRO A 36 -4.66 6.04 -14.35
C PRO A 36 -5.74 5.12 -14.90
N ALA A 37 -5.87 5.06 -16.24
CA ALA A 37 -6.78 4.09 -16.83
C ALA A 37 -6.47 2.72 -16.19
N LYS A 38 -7.48 1.87 -15.98
CA LYS A 38 -7.32 0.63 -15.21
C LYS A 38 -6.13 -0.25 -15.64
N ASP A 39 -5.65 -0.08 -16.88
CA ASP A 39 -4.53 -0.80 -17.49
C ASP A 39 -3.20 0.01 -17.57
N GLN A 40 -3.13 1.19 -16.95
CA GLN A 40 -1.96 2.07 -16.86
C GLN A 40 -1.45 2.11 -15.41
N GLY A 41 -0.14 2.29 -15.23
CA GLY A 41 0.47 2.37 -13.90
C GLY A 41 0.59 1.02 -13.16
N CYS A 42 0.38 -0.09 -13.85
CA CYS A 42 0.40 -1.45 -13.33
C CYS A 42 1.46 -2.32 -14.02
N SER A 43 1.87 -3.41 -13.37
CA SER A 43 2.90 -4.33 -13.87
C SER A 43 2.35 -5.39 -14.83
N ARG A 44 3.13 -5.72 -15.86
CA ARG A 44 2.95 -6.92 -16.70
C ARG A 44 4.19 -7.82 -16.70
N THR A 45 5.21 -7.48 -15.91
CA THR A 45 6.52 -8.15 -15.86
C THR A 45 6.75 -8.77 -14.50
N CYS A 46 7.35 -9.96 -14.48
CA CYS A 46 7.76 -10.61 -13.25
C CYS A 46 9.08 -9.99 -12.76
N GLU A 47 8.97 -9.04 -11.82
CA GLU A 47 10.12 -8.36 -11.24
C GLU A 47 10.76 -9.19 -10.11
N SER A 48 12.03 -8.93 -9.85
CA SER A 48 12.75 -9.50 -8.70
C SER A 48 13.80 -8.49 -8.23
N GLN A 49 13.32 -7.32 -7.78
CA GLN A 49 14.13 -6.16 -7.41
C GLN A 49 14.04 -5.86 -5.91
N PHE A 50 15.15 -5.41 -5.32
CA PHE A 50 15.21 -5.02 -3.90
C PHE A 50 14.68 -6.10 -2.94
N CYS A 51 15.02 -7.36 -3.20
CA CYS A 51 14.47 -8.58 -2.58
C CYS A 51 14.39 -8.59 -1.04
N THR A 52 15.22 -7.77 -0.38
CA THR A 52 15.36 -7.71 1.09
C THR A 52 15.08 -6.32 1.66
N ILE A 53 14.68 -5.34 0.84
CA ILE A 53 14.44 -3.96 1.25
C ILE A 53 12.93 -3.71 1.15
N ALA A 54 12.21 -3.98 2.24
CA ALA A 54 10.74 -3.94 2.27
C ALA A 54 10.10 -2.71 1.59
N PRO A 55 10.55 -1.45 1.82
CA PRO A 55 9.95 -0.28 1.17
C PRO A 55 10.10 -0.22 -0.36
N LEU A 56 11.09 -0.92 -0.93
CA LEU A 56 11.42 -0.86 -2.36
C LEU A 56 11.20 -2.20 -3.09
N LEU A 57 10.86 -3.25 -2.35
CA LEU A 57 10.70 -4.60 -2.84
C LEU A 57 9.65 -4.64 -3.96
N ARG A 58 10.03 -5.23 -5.10
CA ARG A 58 9.14 -5.58 -6.20
C ARG A 58 9.41 -7.02 -6.61
N TYR A 59 8.46 -7.89 -6.33
CA TYR A 59 8.52 -9.31 -6.62
C TYR A 59 7.30 -9.76 -7.41
N GLY A 60 7.53 -10.51 -8.49
CA GLY A 60 6.45 -10.90 -9.40
C GLY A 60 5.79 -9.67 -10.02
N LYS A 61 4.46 -9.66 -10.12
CA LYS A 61 3.69 -8.52 -10.60
C LYS A 61 2.96 -7.78 -9.47
N TYR A 62 2.80 -8.41 -8.30
CA TYR A 62 1.88 -7.96 -7.25
C TYR A 62 2.55 -7.73 -5.90
N CYS A 63 3.71 -8.31 -5.62
CA CYS A 63 4.33 -8.11 -4.31
C CYS A 63 5.16 -6.82 -4.27
N GLY A 64 4.61 -5.76 -3.67
CA GLY A 64 5.33 -4.54 -3.35
C GLY A 64 4.41 -3.41 -2.86
N ILE A 65 4.94 -2.45 -2.10
CA ILE A 65 4.17 -1.29 -1.66
C ILE A 65 3.90 -0.38 -2.86
N LEU A 66 2.63 -0.01 -3.08
CA LEU A 66 2.17 0.79 -4.23
C LEU A 66 2.63 0.22 -5.58
N TYR A 67 2.65 -1.11 -5.68
CA TYR A 67 3.05 -1.86 -6.87
C TYR A 67 2.11 -3.04 -7.05
N SER A 68 1.40 -3.11 -8.17
CA SER A 68 0.44 -4.18 -8.45
C SER A 68 0.37 -4.50 -9.95
N GLY A 69 -0.15 -5.68 -10.29
CA GLY A 69 -0.26 -6.18 -11.66
C GLY A 69 -1.49 -5.63 -12.38
N CYS A 70 -1.42 -5.54 -13.71
CA CYS A 70 -2.55 -5.06 -14.51
C CYS A 70 -3.75 -6.03 -14.46
N PRO A 71 -4.98 -5.54 -14.71
CA PRO A 71 -6.15 -6.39 -14.83
C PRO A 71 -5.94 -7.54 -15.82
N GLY A 72 -6.24 -8.76 -15.39
CA GLY A 72 -6.12 -9.96 -16.22
C GLY A 72 -4.72 -10.59 -16.29
N GLU A 73 -3.70 -9.95 -15.72
CA GLU A 73 -2.38 -10.56 -15.61
C GLU A 73 -2.40 -11.75 -14.65
N ARG A 74 -1.71 -12.82 -15.03
CA ARG A 74 -1.50 -13.98 -14.14
C ARG A 74 -0.32 -13.72 -13.20
N PRO A 75 -0.40 -14.16 -11.93
CA PRO A 75 0.74 -14.11 -11.02
C PRO A 75 1.88 -14.98 -11.52
N CYS A 76 3.10 -14.60 -11.15
CA CYS A 76 4.34 -15.22 -11.59
C CYS A 76 4.64 -16.54 -10.85
N ASP A 77 4.18 -16.69 -9.61
CA ASP A 77 4.27 -17.90 -8.79
C ASP A 77 3.27 -17.87 -7.61
N ALA A 78 3.41 -18.80 -6.66
CA ALA A 78 2.53 -18.91 -5.50
C ALA A 78 2.63 -17.70 -4.52
N LEU A 79 3.81 -17.12 -4.34
CA LEU A 79 3.97 -15.94 -3.48
C LEU A 79 3.31 -14.72 -4.13
N ASP A 80 3.53 -14.54 -5.43
CA ASP A 80 2.91 -13.47 -6.21
C ASP A 80 1.38 -13.60 -6.25
N ALA A 81 0.86 -14.82 -6.27
CA ALA A 81 -0.58 -15.07 -6.16
C ALA A 81 -1.15 -14.65 -4.80
N CYS A 82 -0.40 -14.82 -3.70
CA CYS A 82 -0.81 -14.31 -2.39
C CYS A 82 -0.92 -12.77 -2.40
N CYS A 83 0.06 -12.09 -2.99
CA CYS A 83 0.05 -10.63 -3.11
C CYS A 83 -1.09 -10.14 -4.02
N MET A 84 -1.37 -10.82 -5.13
CA MET A 84 -2.50 -10.49 -6.01
C MET A 84 -3.84 -10.48 -5.27
N VAL A 85 -4.06 -11.49 -4.39
CA VAL A 85 -5.28 -11.57 -3.57
C VAL A 85 -5.31 -10.45 -2.53
N HIS A 86 -4.17 -10.13 -1.93
CA HIS A 86 -4.06 -9.06 -0.93
C HIS A 86 -4.34 -7.68 -1.54
N ASP A 87 -3.72 -7.34 -2.67
CA ASP A 87 -3.92 -6.07 -3.36
C ASP A 87 -5.40 -5.84 -3.70
N HIS A 88 -6.06 -6.85 -4.28
CA HIS A 88 -7.49 -6.77 -4.58
C HIS A 88 -8.35 -6.70 -3.32
N CYS A 89 -7.94 -7.38 -2.25
CA CYS A 89 -8.63 -7.28 -0.95
C CYS A 89 -8.58 -5.83 -0.44
N VAL A 90 -7.41 -5.19 -0.44
CA VAL A 90 -7.26 -3.79 -0.01
C VAL A 90 -8.09 -2.84 -0.87
N ASP A 91 -8.01 -2.95 -2.20
CA ASP A 91 -8.78 -2.13 -3.17
C ASP A 91 -10.29 -2.21 -2.89
N THR A 92 -10.80 -3.42 -2.61
CA THR A 92 -12.22 -3.64 -2.33
C THR A 92 -12.66 -3.31 -0.90
N HIS A 93 -11.73 -2.92 -0.02
CA HIS A 93 -12.00 -2.51 1.36
C HIS A 93 -11.68 -1.02 1.59
N ASN A 94 -12.00 -0.17 0.61
CA ASN A 94 -11.78 1.28 0.65
C ASN A 94 -10.30 1.68 0.79
N ASP A 95 -9.42 0.94 0.13
CA ASP A 95 -7.96 1.12 0.20
C ASP A 95 -7.38 1.00 1.62
N ASP A 96 -8.09 0.33 2.53
CA ASP A 96 -7.64 0.08 3.89
C ASP A 96 -6.53 -0.98 3.92
N TYR A 97 -5.29 -0.53 3.77
CA TYR A 97 -4.10 -1.37 3.89
C TYR A 97 -3.88 -1.94 5.30
N LEU A 98 -4.61 -1.45 6.31
CA LEU A 98 -4.62 -1.98 7.68
C LEU A 98 -5.79 -2.93 7.94
N ASN A 99 -6.58 -3.27 6.92
CA ASN A 99 -7.66 -4.23 7.03
C ASN A 99 -7.12 -5.58 7.56
N THR A 100 -7.61 -5.98 8.74
CA THR A 100 -7.06 -7.15 9.44
C THR A 100 -7.36 -8.44 8.69
N MET A 101 -8.52 -8.56 8.05
CA MET A 101 -8.87 -9.74 7.25
C MET A 101 -7.93 -9.90 6.05
N CYS A 102 -7.67 -8.82 5.30
CA CYS A 102 -6.75 -8.88 4.16
C CYS A 102 -5.34 -9.30 4.60
N ASN A 103 -4.83 -8.69 5.68
CA ASN A 103 -3.49 -8.96 6.19
C ASN A 103 -3.35 -10.36 6.81
N GLU A 104 -4.32 -10.84 7.59
CA GLU A 104 -4.30 -12.19 8.18
C GLU A 104 -4.43 -13.31 7.13
N ASN A 105 -5.23 -13.08 6.09
CA ASN A 105 -5.30 -13.99 4.94
C ASN A 105 -3.98 -14.04 4.18
N LEU A 106 -3.30 -12.90 4.00
CA LEU A 106 -1.98 -12.86 3.38
C LEU A 106 -0.94 -13.64 4.21
N LEU A 107 -0.91 -13.47 5.54
CA LEU A 107 -0.03 -14.26 6.42
C LEU A 107 -0.28 -15.77 6.25
N SER A 108 -1.55 -16.17 6.28
CA SER A 108 -1.95 -17.57 6.10
C SER A 108 -1.59 -18.13 4.72
N CYS A 109 -1.61 -17.28 3.69
CA CYS A 109 -1.20 -17.65 2.33
C CYS A 109 0.32 -17.83 2.23
N ILE A 110 1.09 -16.87 2.78
CA ILE A 110 2.56 -16.90 2.82
C ILE A 110 3.07 -18.18 3.49
N ASP A 111 2.47 -18.59 4.61
CA ASP A 111 2.87 -19.80 5.35
C ASP A 111 2.68 -21.10 4.52
N ARG A 112 1.95 -21.04 3.39
CA ARG A 112 1.66 -22.18 2.50
C ARG A 112 2.36 -22.08 1.14
N VAL A 113 3.14 -21.02 0.90
CA VAL A 113 3.86 -20.82 -0.37
C VAL A 113 4.80 -21.98 -0.62
N SER A 114 4.64 -22.61 -1.78
CA SER A 114 5.45 -23.75 -2.22
C SER A 114 5.43 -23.85 -3.75
N GLY A 115 6.29 -24.71 -4.32
CA GLY A 115 6.39 -24.93 -5.75
C GLY A 115 7.52 -24.17 -6.45
N ALA A 116 7.53 -24.24 -7.78
CA ALA A 116 8.53 -23.55 -8.59
C ALA A 116 8.24 -22.05 -8.68
N THR A 117 9.30 -21.26 -8.80
CA THR A 117 9.23 -19.82 -9.09
C THR A 117 9.39 -19.55 -10.59
N PHE A 118 9.05 -18.34 -11.03
CA PHE A 118 9.22 -17.89 -12.42
C PHE A 118 10.70 -17.88 -12.88
N PRO A 119 10.98 -18.14 -14.18
CA PRO A 119 12.32 -18.07 -14.74
C PRO A 119 12.96 -16.69 -14.60
N GLY A 120 14.24 -16.64 -14.25
CA GLY A 120 14.99 -15.38 -14.11
C GLY A 120 14.82 -14.67 -12.76
N ASN A 121 14.06 -15.25 -11.81
CA ASN A 121 13.93 -14.72 -10.46
C ASN A 121 15.31 -14.59 -9.78
N LYS A 122 15.67 -13.38 -9.37
CA LYS A 122 16.91 -13.06 -8.64
C LYS A 122 16.76 -13.08 -7.12
N CYS A 123 15.54 -13.22 -6.62
CA CYS A 123 15.25 -13.27 -5.19
C CYS A 123 15.14 -14.71 -4.68
N ASN A 124 15.53 -14.93 -3.42
CA ASN A 124 15.18 -16.17 -2.73
C ASN A 124 13.73 -16.07 -2.23
N VAL A 125 12.85 -16.97 -2.70
CA VAL A 125 11.41 -16.95 -2.39
C VAL A 125 11.15 -16.92 -0.88
N GLY A 126 11.82 -17.77 -0.10
CA GLY A 126 11.63 -17.86 1.35
C GLY A 126 12.08 -16.59 2.07
N GLN A 127 13.20 -16.00 1.66
CA GLN A 127 13.69 -14.74 2.22
C GLN A 127 12.73 -13.59 1.90
N THR A 128 12.30 -13.47 0.65
CA THR A 128 11.36 -12.43 0.22
C THR A 128 10.01 -12.58 0.92
N ALA A 129 9.49 -13.80 1.02
CA ALA A 129 8.26 -14.09 1.78
C ALA A 129 8.40 -13.70 3.25
N SER A 130 9.53 -13.98 3.89
CA SER A 130 9.79 -13.59 5.28
C SER A 130 9.84 -12.07 5.48
N VAL A 131 10.37 -11.31 4.50
CA VAL A 131 10.40 -9.85 4.54
C VAL A 131 8.99 -9.28 4.46
N ILE A 132 8.18 -9.78 3.52
CA ILE A 132 6.77 -9.40 3.38
C ILE A 132 6.01 -9.74 4.67
N ARG A 133 6.18 -10.96 5.19
CA ARG A 133 5.55 -11.42 6.45
C ARG A 133 5.79 -10.46 7.60
N GLY A 134 7.02 -9.98 7.82
CA GLY A 134 7.31 -9.03 8.90
C GLY A 134 6.58 -7.68 8.79
N VAL A 135 6.41 -7.17 7.57
CA VAL A 135 5.60 -5.96 7.33
C VAL A 135 4.13 -6.21 7.64
N ILE A 136 3.60 -7.34 7.17
CA ILE A 136 2.18 -7.68 7.34
C ILE A 136 1.85 -8.00 8.80
N GLU A 137 2.74 -8.64 9.57
CA GLU A 137 2.55 -8.81 11.02
C GLU A 137 2.40 -7.47 11.74
N THR A 138 3.21 -6.48 11.35
CA THR A 138 3.12 -5.12 11.87
C THR A 138 1.79 -4.46 11.45
N ALA A 139 1.34 -4.66 10.22
CA ALA A 139 0.07 -4.15 9.71
C ALA A 139 -1.14 -4.76 10.44
N VAL A 140 -1.14 -6.08 10.68
CA VAL A 140 -2.17 -6.76 11.50
C VAL A 140 -2.21 -6.17 12.91
N PHE A 141 -1.05 -5.97 13.53
CA PHE A 141 -0.98 -5.36 14.86
C PHE A 141 -1.56 -3.95 14.86
N ALA A 142 -1.16 -3.11 13.90
CA ALA A 142 -1.66 -1.74 13.78
C ALA A 142 -3.17 -1.69 13.53
N GLY A 143 -3.70 -2.49 12.59
CA GLY A 143 -5.13 -2.57 12.31
C GLY A 143 -5.94 -3.00 13.53
N LYS A 144 -5.46 -3.99 14.29
CA LYS A 144 -6.10 -4.41 15.55
C LYS A 144 -6.10 -3.32 16.63
N ILE A 145 -5.10 -2.43 16.65
CA ILE A 145 -5.04 -1.32 17.62
C ILE A 145 -5.96 -0.17 17.20
N LEU A 146 -5.99 0.16 15.91
CA LEU A 146 -6.77 1.30 15.41
C LEU A 146 -8.26 0.97 15.34
N HIS A 147 -8.64 -0.19 14.78
CA HIS A 147 -10.06 -0.55 14.64
C HIS A 147 -10.74 -0.82 15.98
N LYS A 148 -10.01 -1.31 17.00
CA LYS A 148 -10.55 -1.39 18.38
C LYS A 148 -10.96 -0.03 18.93
N ARG A 149 -10.15 0.99 18.68
CA ARG A 149 -10.41 2.36 19.16
C ARG A 149 -11.61 2.99 18.45
N ASP A 150 -11.81 2.66 17.18
CA ASP A 150 -12.93 3.17 16.39
C ASP A 150 -14.25 2.47 16.73
N ASP A 151 -14.21 1.20 17.13
CA ASP A 151 -15.37 0.43 17.63
C ASP A 151 -15.78 0.78 19.07
N GLY A 152 -15.07 1.70 19.74
CA GLY A 152 -15.39 2.16 21.09
C GLY A 152 -15.12 1.13 22.21
N GLN A 153 -14.19 0.19 22.00
CA GLN A 153 -13.70 -0.77 23.01
C GLN A 153 -12.31 -0.39 23.53
#